data_AF-A0A8T3WTB6-F1
#
_entry.id   AF-A0A8T3WTB6-F1
#
_cell.length_a   1.000
_cell.length_b   1.000
_cell.length_c   1.000
_cell.angle_alpha   90.00
_cell.angle_beta   90.00
_cell.angle_gamma   90.00
#
_symmetry.space_group_name_H-M   'P 1'
#
loop_
_entity.id
_entity.type
_entity.pdbx_description
1 polymer ?
#
loop_
_entity_poly.entity_id
_entity_poly.type
_entity_poly.pdbx_seq_one_letter_code
_entity_poly.pdbx_strand_id
1 'polypeptide(L)'
;METKKILKFLSRSFAGLLFAAAFFILFTSLFFSGLLENLPALELSLQKNLVNSDFIAAQIASGSGLSVQEVKEVCKNDPAQEACKQLNNPGSLASSLVKEIENQINPYYEPLSKLKPVMIFLFALSLAFYFLGTGSVYGALFKISLNILISAASVYLIFSILPSLLPGIVGQALSIASADISQSLPAGFKESIIEVVNDWMKVPISNLNKLFIYSAVFSLLSSIIFYFLKRKKHSSKSKS
;
A
#
# COMPACT_ATOMS: atom_id res chain seq x y z
N MET A 1 -26.67 1.18 -38.94
CA MET A 1 -25.24 1.60 -38.83
C MET A 1 -24.87 2.01 -37.39
N GLU A 2 -25.81 2.55 -36.60
CA GLU A 2 -25.58 3.04 -35.23
C GLU A 2 -25.36 1.92 -34.21
N THR A 3 -26.10 0.81 -34.29
CA THR A 3 -25.96 -0.35 -33.37
C THR A 3 -24.53 -0.90 -33.34
N LYS A 4 -23.85 -0.95 -34.49
CA LYS A 4 -22.44 -1.37 -34.59
C LYS A 4 -21.48 -0.39 -33.91
N LYS A 5 -21.77 0.92 -33.94
CA LYS A 5 -20.96 1.94 -33.25
C LYS A 5 -21.15 1.85 -31.74
N ILE A 6 -22.38 1.67 -31.28
CA ILE A 6 -22.74 1.50 -29.87
C ILE A 6 -22.08 0.24 -29.30
N LEU A 7 -22.19 -0.91 -29.98
CA LEU A 7 -21.59 -2.16 -29.52
C LEU A 7 -20.06 -2.06 -29.40
N LYS A 8 -19.40 -1.43 -30.38
CA LYS A 8 -17.95 -1.17 -30.31
C LYS A 8 -17.57 -0.23 -29.18
N PHE A 9 -18.41 0.76 -28.86
CA PHE A 9 -18.19 1.64 -27.72
C PHE A 9 -18.31 0.87 -26.41
N LEU A 10 -19.41 0.16 -26.20
CA LEU A 10 -19.66 -0.65 -25.00
C LEU A 10 -18.53 -1.66 -24.76
N SER A 11 -18.11 -2.37 -25.81
CA SER A 11 -16.99 -3.31 -25.74
C SER A 11 -15.68 -2.63 -25.32
N ARG A 12 -15.37 -1.42 -25.80
CA ARG A 12 -14.16 -0.69 -25.40
C ARG A 12 -14.24 -0.15 -23.97
N SER A 13 -15.42 0.30 -23.54
CA SER A 13 -15.64 0.80 -22.18
C SER A 13 -15.56 -0.34 -21.17
N PHE A 14 -16.18 -1.48 -21.46
CA PHE A 14 -16.11 -2.68 -20.62
C PHE A 14 -14.68 -3.22 -20.53
N ALA A 15 -13.95 -3.24 -21.65
CA ALA A 15 -12.52 -3.57 -21.64
C ALA A 15 -11.71 -2.66 -20.70
N GLY A 16 -11.99 -1.36 -20.69
CA GLY A 16 -11.33 -0.41 -19.82
C GLY A 16 -11.65 -0.63 -18.35
N LEU A 17 -12.90 -0.95 -18.02
CA LEU A 17 -13.31 -1.26 -16.66
C LEU A 17 -12.64 -2.55 -16.15
N LEU A 18 -12.65 -3.62 -16.95
CA LEU A 18 -11.96 -4.87 -16.62
C LEU A 18 -10.46 -4.66 -16.42
N PHE A 19 -9.85 -3.85 -17.29
CA PHE A 19 -8.45 -3.48 -17.17
C PHE A 19 -8.17 -2.76 -15.86
N ALA A 20 -8.96 -1.73 -15.54
CA ALA A 20 -8.81 -0.95 -14.32
C ALA A 20 -8.97 -1.82 -13.07
N ALA A 21 -9.93 -2.74 -13.06
CA ALA A 21 -10.12 -3.71 -11.98
C ALA A 21 -8.91 -4.66 -11.83
N ALA A 22 -8.40 -5.21 -12.92
CA ALA A 22 -7.20 -6.05 -12.90
C ALA A 22 -5.98 -5.27 -12.38
N PHE A 23 -5.81 -4.04 -12.86
CA PHE A 23 -4.74 -3.15 -12.41
C PHE A 23 -4.86 -2.86 -10.91
N PHE A 24 -6.06 -2.50 -10.43
CA PHE A 24 -6.30 -2.25 -9.01
C PHE A 24 -5.96 -3.47 -8.12
N ILE A 25 -6.38 -4.67 -8.52
CA ILE A 25 -6.04 -5.91 -7.81
C ILE A 25 -4.52 -6.13 -7.77
N LEU A 26 -3.82 -5.91 -8.89
CA LEU A 26 -2.36 -6.04 -8.96
C LEU A 26 -1.67 -5.14 -7.93
N PHE A 27 -1.97 -3.84 -7.94
CA PHE A 27 -1.29 -2.88 -7.08
C PHE A 27 -1.66 -3.04 -5.62
N THR A 28 -2.91 -3.40 -5.32
CA THR A 28 -3.31 -3.72 -3.95
C THR A 28 -2.54 -4.95 -3.46
N SER A 29 -2.44 -6.01 -4.27
CA SER A 29 -1.67 -7.20 -3.91
C SER A 29 -0.19 -6.87 -3.68
N LEU A 30 0.42 -6.05 -4.53
CA LEU A 30 1.81 -5.62 -4.37
C LEU A 30 2.02 -4.76 -3.11
N PHE A 31 1.08 -3.86 -2.80
CA PHE A 31 1.12 -3.03 -1.61
C PHE A 31 1.11 -3.87 -0.33
N PHE A 32 0.12 -4.75 -0.19
CA PHE A 32 -0.03 -5.61 0.98
C PHE A 32 1.12 -6.59 1.14
N SER A 33 1.62 -7.15 0.03
CA SER A 33 2.84 -7.99 0.05
C SER A 33 4.03 -7.19 0.56
N GLY A 34 4.21 -5.96 0.06
CA GLY A 34 5.26 -5.06 0.52
C GLY A 34 5.14 -4.68 1.99
N LEU A 35 3.92 -4.52 2.54
CA LEU A 35 3.75 -4.28 3.98
C LEU A 35 4.26 -5.47 4.80
N LEU A 36 3.81 -6.69 4.46
CA LEU A 36 4.20 -7.90 5.18
C LEU A 36 5.69 -8.20 5.08
N GLU A 37 6.28 -8.07 3.88
CA GLU A 37 7.71 -8.29 3.65
C GLU A 37 8.58 -7.31 4.46
N ASN A 38 8.06 -6.13 4.81
CA ASN A 38 8.77 -5.12 5.58
C ASN A 38 8.41 -5.11 7.08
N LEU A 39 7.59 -6.03 7.59
CA LEU A 39 7.29 -6.15 9.03
C LEU A 39 8.54 -6.31 9.91
N PRO A 40 9.57 -7.10 9.54
CA PRO A 40 10.79 -7.18 10.34
C PRO A 40 11.53 -5.84 10.47
N ALA A 41 11.47 -4.98 9.44
CA ALA A 41 12.06 -3.64 9.50
C ALA A 41 11.28 -2.70 10.43
N LEU A 42 9.95 -2.85 10.49
CA LEU A 42 9.10 -2.17 11.46
C LEU A 42 9.48 -2.58 12.88
N GLU A 43 9.62 -3.89 13.13
CA GLU A 43 10.01 -4.41 14.45
C GLU A 43 11.34 -3.86 14.91
N LEU A 44 12.37 -3.89 14.05
CA LEU A 44 13.70 -3.34 14.37
C LEU A 44 13.65 -1.83 14.65
N SER A 45 12.83 -1.08 13.91
CA SER A 45 12.69 0.36 14.09
C SER A 45 11.95 0.69 15.40
N LEU A 46 10.92 -0.07 15.73
CA LEU A 46 10.22 0.03 17.02
C LEU A 46 11.15 -0.35 18.15
N GLN A 47 11.91 -1.45 18.05
CA GLN A 47 12.89 -1.80 19.07
C GLN A 47 13.91 -0.69 19.27
N LYS A 48 14.48 -0.12 18.20
CA LYS A 48 15.46 0.97 18.30
C LYS A 48 14.92 2.22 19.01
N ASN A 49 13.67 2.61 18.71
CA ASN A 49 13.08 3.83 19.25
C ASN A 49 12.40 3.63 20.61
N LEU A 50 11.90 2.42 20.90
CA LEU A 50 11.18 2.09 22.13
C LEU A 50 12.06 1.47 23.22
N VAL A 51 13.24 0.91 22.90
CA VAL A 51 14.16 0.28 23.88
C VAL A 51 14.95 1.30 24.71
N ASN A 52 14.80 2.60 24.44
CA ASN A 52 15.40 3.60 25.32
C ASN A 52 14.66 3.63 26.67
N SER A 53 15.19 2.89 27.65
CA SER A 53 14.62 2.79 29.00
C SER A 53 14.45 4.15 29.67
N ASP A 54 15.29 5.12 29.30
CA ASP A 54 15.18 6.49 29.80
C ASP A 54 14.00 7.23 29.19
N PHE A 55 13.64 6.94 27.94
CA PHE A 55 12.43 7.45 27.30
C PHE A 55 11.17 6.86 27.94
N ILE A 56 11.13 5.54 28.17
CA ILE A 56 10.00 4.90 28.86
C ILE A 56 9.86 5.44 30.29
N ALA A 57 10.96 5.52 31.04
CA ALA A 57 10.95 6.06 32.39
C ALA A 57 10.55 7.54 32.44
N ALA A 58 10.99 8.37 31.49
CA ALA A 58 10.60 9.78 31.38
C ALA A 58 9.11 9.96 31.08
N GLN A 59 8.54 9.06 30.28
CA GLN A 59 7.12 9.07 29.95
C GLN A 59 6.23 8.61 31.12
N ILE A 60 6.64 7.59 31.88
CA ILE A 60 5.95 7.17 33.11
C ILE A 60 6.06 8.26 34.18
N ALA A 61 7.24 8.90 34.30
CA ALA A 61 7.50 10.02 35.20
C ALA A 61 6.54 11.20 34.93
N SER A 62 6.36 11.59 33.67
CA SER A 62 5.45 12.71 33.34
C SER A 62 3.98 12.42 33.63
N GLY A 63 3.55 11.15 33.55
CA GLY A 63 2.18 10.73 33.86
C GLY A 63 1.90 10.53 35.35
N SER A 64 2.93 10.31 36.17
CA SER A 64 2.82 10.01 37.60
C SER A 64 3.25 11.16 38.51
N GLY A 65 3.90 12.20 37.96
CA GLY A 65 4.50 13.29 38.72
C GLY A 65 5.79 12.90 39.45
N LEU A 66 6.32 11.71 39.18
CA LEU A 66 7.58 11.21 39.72
C LEU A 66 8.76 11.64 38.84
N SER A 67 9.96 11.68 39.40
CA SER A 67 11.19 11.79 38.62
C SER A 67 11.55 10.46 37.94
N VAL A 68 12.37 10.53 36.90
CA VAL A 68 12.86 9.34 36.16
C VAL A 68 13.59 8.36 37.09
N GLN A 69 14.30 8.85 38.10
CA GLN A 69 14.98 8.01 39.08
C GLN A 69 14.00 7.32 40.04
N GLU A 70 12.97 8.02 40.51
CA GLU A 70 11.94 7.45 41.38
C GLU A 70 11.14 6.36 40.65
N VAL A 71 10.81 6.56 39.37
CA VAL A 71 10.15 5.52 38.56
C VAL A 71 11.02 4.26 38.45
N LYS A 72 12.33 4.42 38.24
CA LYS A 72 13.26 3.28 38.18
C LYS A 72 13.38 2.57 39.51
N GLU A 73 13.37 3.29 40.64
CA GLU A 73 13.38 2.68 41.97
C GLU A 73 12.06 1.96 42.29
N VAL A 74 10.91 2.56 41.97
CA VAL A 74 9.59 1.93 42.12
C VAL A 74 9.52 0.63 41.32
N CYS A 75 9.95 0.65 40.06
CA CYS A 75 9.95 -0.54 39.22
C CYS A 75 10.99 -1.60 39.60
N LYS A 76 12.00 -1.23 40.37
CA LYS A 76 12.96 -2.16 40.97
C LYS A 76 12.39 -2.86 42.21
N ASN A 77 11.57 -2.15 42.98
CA ASN A 77 10.94 -2.65 44.20
C ASN A 77 9.64 -3.42 43.94
N ASP A 78 8.90 -3.07 42.88
CA ASP A 78 7.68 -3.76 42.45
C ASP A 78 7.69 -4.01 40.92
N PRO A 79 8.42 -5.03 40.45
CA PRO A 79 8.55 -5.33 39.03
C PRO A 79 7.27 -5.93 38.41
N ALA A 80 6.27 -6.29 39.23
CA ALA A 80 5.05 -6.94 38.78
C ALA A 80 4.04 -5.96 38.17
N GLN A 81 4.18 -4.66 38.42
CA GLN A 81 3.34 -3.64 37.80
C GLN A 81 3.47 -3.64 36.27
N GLU A 82 2.34 -3.48 35.58
CA GLU A 82 2.26 -3.53 34.12
C GLU A 82 3.21 -2.52 33.44
N ALA A 83 3.31 -1.30 34.00
CA ALA A 83 4.23 -0.26 33.53
C ALA A 83 5.72 -0.63 33.74
N CYS A 84 6.03 -1.38 34.80
CA CYS A 84 7.39 -1.83 35.12
C CYS A 84 7.82 -3.05 34.30
N LYS A 85 6.87 -3.91 33.91
CA LYS A 85 7.12 -4.97 32.92
C LYS A 85 7.57 -4.40 31.57
N GLN A 86 6.96 -3.29 31.15
CA GLN A 86 7.32 -2.60 29.91
C GLN A 86 8.71 -1.93 30.00
N LEU A 87 9.06 -1.37 31.17
CA LEU A 87 10.39 -0.81 31.45
C LEU A 87 11.49 -1.89 31.44
N ASN A 88 11.21 -3.06 32.02
CA ASN A 88 12.17 -4.15 32.18
C ASN A 88 12.33 -5.03 30.94
N ASN A 89 11.37 -4.99 30.00
CA ASN A 89 11.43 -5.82 28.79
C ASN A 89 10.89 -5.11 27.53
N PRO A 90 11.49 -3.99 27.10
CA PRO A 90 10.95 -3.14 26.03
C PRO A 90 10.86 -3.83 24.67
N GLY A 91 11.70 -4.83 24.39
CA GLY A 91 11.63 -5.63 23.16
C GLY A 91 10.32 -6.43 23.02
N SER A 92 9.70 -6.82 24.13
CA SER A 92 8.41 -7.54 24.13
C SER A 92 7.26 -6.65 23.64
N LEU A 93 7.33 -5.34 23.87
CA LEU A 93 6.30 -4.40 23.47
C LEU A 93 6.33 -4.13 21.95
N ALA A 94 7.53 -3.95 21.39
CA ALA A 94 7.71 -3.85 19.94
C ALA A 94 7.19 -5.11 19.22
N SER A 95 7.55 -6.30 19.73
CA SER A 95 7.11 -7.59 19.19
C SER A 95 5.59 -7.75 19.24
N SER A 96 4.96 -7.33 20.35
CA SER A 96 3.51 -7.43 20.53
C SER A 96 2.74 -6.49 19.60
N LEU A 97 3.22 -5.26 19.42
CA LEU A 97 2.65 -4.30 18.47
C LEU A 97 2.77 -4.80 17.03
N VAL A 98 3.93 -5.33 16.64
CA VAL A 98 4.13 -5.88 15.29
C VAL A 98 3.22 -7.07 15.05
N LYS A 99 3.06 -7.96 16.04
CA LYS A 99 2.15 -9.11 15.93
C LYS A 99 0.69 -8.68 15.80
N GLU A 100 0.27 -7.63 16.49
CA GLU A 100 -1.07 -7.07 16.34
C GLU A 100 -1.26 -6.49 14.92
N ILE A 101 -0.28 -5.73 14.43
CA ILE A 101 -0.30 -5.21 13.05
C ILE A 101 -0.34 -6.36 12.03
N GLU A 102 0.45 -7.41 12.25
CA GLU A 102 0.43 -8.62 11.42
C GLU A 102 -0.95 -9.28 11.44
N ASN A 103 -1.56 -9.47 12.61
CA ASN A 103 -2.91 -10.04 12.75
C ASN A 103 -3.99 -9.21 12.06
N GLN A 104 -3.83 -7.88 11.99
CA GLN A 104 -4.75 -7.00 11.28
C GLN A 104 -4.55 -7.06 9.76
N ILE A 105 -3.32 -7.25 9.27
CA ILE A 105 -2.99 -7.25 7.84
C ILE A 105 -3.18 -8.62 7.19
N ASN A 106 -2.79 -9.69 7.89
CA ASN A 106 -2.77 -11.06 7.38
C ASN A 106 -4.14 -11.55 6.84
N PRO A 107 -5.29 -11.23 7.47
CA PRO A 107 -6.61 -11.59 6.95
C PRO A 107 -6.91 -11.00 5.56
N TYR A 108 -6.27 -9.89 5.18
CA TYR A 108 -6.43 -9.30 3.85
C TYR A 108 -5.47 -9.90 2.82
N TYR A 109 -4.31 -10.40 3.26
CA TYR A 109 -3.30 -10.97 2.37
C TYR A 109 -3.75 -12.27 1.72
N GLU A 110 -4.31 -13.21 2.50
CA GLU A 110 -4.72 -14.51 1.96
C GLU A 110 -5.78 -14.38 0.84
N PRO A 111 -6.87 -13.60 1.00
CA PRO A 111 -7.82 -13.33 -0.08
C PRO A 111 -7.17 -12.63 -1.28
N LEU A 112 -6.31 -11.62 -1.06
CA LEU A 112 -5.63 -10.91 -2.14
C LEU A 112 -4.73 -11.84 -2.97
N SER A 113 -4.05 -12.78 -2.32
CA SER A 113 -3.22 -13.77 -3.01
C SER A 113 -4.05 -14.67 -3.94
N LYS A 114 -5.27 -15.04 -3.52
CA LYS A 114 -6.24 -15.83 -4.30
C LYS A 114 -6.87 -15.03 -5.46
N LEU A 115 -6.77 -13.71 -5.46
CA LEU A 115 -7.25 -12.86 -6.57
C LEU A 115 -6.27 -12.78 -7.75
N LYS A 116 -5.03 -13.28 -7.64
CA LYS A 116 -4.06 -13.33 -8.75
C LYS A 116 -4.62 -14.00 -10.03
N PRO A 117 -5.23 -15.19 -9.98
CA PRO A 117 -5.86 -15.78 -11.18
C PRO A 117 -7.02 -14.92 -11.71
N VAL A 118 -7.80 -14.28 -10.83
CA VAL A 118 -8.89 -13.36 -11.22
C VAL A 118 -8.33 -12.16 -11.97
N MET A 119 -7.25 -11.57 -11.48
CA MET A 119 -6.53 -10.47 -12.15
C MET A 119 -6.08 -10.86 -13.56
N ILE A 120 -5.44 -12.03 -13.72
CA ILE A 120 -4.99 -12.52 -15.04
C ILE A 120 -6.19 -12.72 -15.97
N PHE A 121 -7.27 -13.31 -15.46
CA PHE A 121 -8.51 -13.52 -16.22
C PHE A 121 -9.13 -12.19 -16.67
N LEU A 122 -9.24 -11.20 -15.77
CA LEU A 122 -9.76 -9.87 -16.08
C LEU A 122 -8.89 -9.15 -17.12
N PHE A 123 -7.57 -9.28 -17.03
CA PHE A 123 -6.64 -8.70 -18.00
C PHE A 123 -6.79 -9.35 -19.38
N ALA A 124 -6.85 -10.68 -19.46
CA ALA A 124 -7.08 -11.42 -20.71
C ALA A 124 -8.44 -11.06 -21.33
N LEU A 125 -9.49 -10.97 -20.51
CA LEU A 125 -10.82 -10.60 -20.94
C LEU A 125 -10.85 -9.15 -21.46
N SER A 126 -10.17 -8.23 -20.78
CA SER A 126 -9.99 -6.86 -21.25
C SER A 126 -9.33 -6.81 -22.64
N LEU A 127 -8.26 -7.58 -22.86
CA LEU A 127 -7.59 -7.65 -24.16
C LEU A 127 -8.55 -8.14 -25.26
N ALA A 128 -9.34 -9.18 -24.98
CA ALA A 128 -10.34 -9.69 -25.91
C ALA A 128 -11.39 -8.63 -26.28
N PHE A 129 -11.94 -7.92 -25.29
CA PHE A 129 -12.91 -6.85 -25.54
C PHE A 129 -12.29 -5.64 -26.25
N TYR A 130 -11.02 -5.29 -25.96
CA TYR A 130 -10.33 -4.25 -26.72
C TYR A 130 -10.13 -4.64 -28.18
N PHE A 131 -9.81 -5.90 -28.44
CA PHE A 131 -9.70 -6.42 -29.80
C PHE A 131 -11.04 -6.36 -30.53
N LEU A 132 -12.12 -6.86 -29.93
CA LEU A 132 -13.47 -6.81 -30.52
C LEU A 132 -13.94 -5.37 -30.81
N GLY A 133 -13.69 -4.45 -29.88
CA GLY A 133 -14.10 -3.06 -30.01
C GLY A 133 -13.29 -2.25 -31.04
N THR A 134 -12.04 -2.62 -31.30
CA THR A 134 -11.15 -1.92 -32.25
C THR A 134 -11.04 -2.60 -33.61
N GLY A 135 -11.26 -3.92 -33.69
CA GLY A 135 -11.08 -4.73 -34.90
C GLY A 135 -9.62 -4.83 -35.38
N SER A 136 -8.65 -4.55 -34.51
CA SER A 136 -7.22 -4.57 -34.85
C SER A 136 -6.38 -4.83 -33.62
N VAL A 137 -5.45 -5.79 -33.68
CA VAL A 137 -4.50 -6.11 -32.60
C VAL A 137 -3.70 -4.86 -32.21
N TYR A 138 -3.16 -4.11 -33.19
CA TYR A 138 -2.42 -2.87 -32.92
C TYR A 138 -3.31 -1.79 -32.27
N GLY A 139 -4.60 -1.76 -32.62
CA GLY A 139 -5.55 -0.85 -32.00
C GLY A 139 -5.84 -1.20 -30.54
N ALA A 140 -5.95 -2.48 -30.24
CA ALA A 140 -6.13 -3.00 -28.89
C ALA A 140 -4.89 -2.73 -28.02
N LEU A 141 -3.69 -3.06 -28.51
CA LEU A 141 -2.43 -2.82 -27.80
C LEU A 141 -2.17 -1.34 -27.53
N PHE A 142 -2.47 -0.47 -28.50
CA PHE A 142 -2.43 0.98 -28.30
C PHE A 142 -3.37 1.44 -27.18
N LYS A 143 -4.62 0.93 -27.15
CA LYS A 143 -5.60 1.29 -26.12
C LYS A 143 -5.22 0.79 -24.75
N ILE A 144 -4.69 -0.43 -24.64
CA ILE A 144 -4.16 -0.98 -23.39
C ILE A 144 -2.99 -0.15 -22.90
N SER A 145 -2.07 0.23 -23.78
CA SER A 145 -0.95 1.09 -23.40
C SER A 145 -1.46 2.43 -22.84
N LEU A 146 -2.37 3.10 -23.53
CA LEU A 146 -2.96 4.33 -22.99
C LEU A 146 -3.65 4.13 -21.64
N ASN A 147 -4.36 3.02 -21.43
CA ASN A 147 -4.94 2.73 -20.14
C ASN A 147 -3.89 2.49 -19.05
N ILE A 148 -2.84 1.71 -19.32
CA ILE A 148 -1.72 1.53 -18.38
C ILE A 148 -1.16 2.90 -17.99
N LEU A 149 -0.97 3.79 -18.95
CA LEU A 149 -0.42 5.13 -18.71
C LEU A 149 -1.36 5.95 -17.81
N ILE A 150 -2.65 6.02 -18.14
CA ILE A 150 -3.64 6.76 -17.37
C ILE A 150 -3.78 6.17 -15.95
N SER A 151 -3.95 4.85 -15.84
CA SER A 151 -4.07 4.17 -14.55
C SER A 151 -2.80 4.33 -13.71
N ALA A 152 -1.61 4.21 -14.29
CA ALA A 152 -0.35 4.44 -13.58
C ALA A 152 -0.25 5.88 -13.07
N ALA A 153 -0.62 6.87 -13.89
CA ALA A 153 -0.61 8.28 -13.47
C ALA A 153 -1.64 8.56 -12.36
N SER A 154 -2.88 8.08 -12.52
CA SER A 154 -3.93 8.26 -11.51
C SER A 154 -3.55 7.62 -10.18
N VAL A 155 -3.06 6.39 -10.21
CA VAL A 155 -2.70 5.67 -8.99
C VAL A 155 -1.44 6.25 -8.37
N TYR A 156 -0.44 6.66 -9.16
CA TYR A 156 0.73 7.40 -8.66
C TYR A 156 0.31 8.66 -7.88
N LEU A 157 -0.65 9.44 -8.37
CA LEU A 157 -1.17 10.61 -7.65
C LEU A 157 -1.81 10.22 -6.32
N ILE A 158 -2.65 9.19 -6.31
CA ILE A 158 -3.29 8.68 -5.09
C ILE A 158 -2.24 8.27 -4.06
N PHE A 159 -1.26 7.45 -4.46
CA PHE A 159 -0.21 6.97 -3.56
C PHE A 159 0.82 8.04 -3.20
N SER A 160 0.99 9.09 -3.99
CA SER A 160 1.85 10.23 -3.66
C SER A 160 1.25 11.11 -2.57
N ILE A 161 -0.08 11.20 -2.50
CA ILE A 161 -0.80 11.94 -1.46
C ILE A 161 -0.98 11.06 -0.21
N LEU A 162 -1.01 9.74 -0.37
CA LEU A 162 -1.24 8.80 0.73
C LEU A 162 -0.37 9.10 1.97
N PRO A 163 0.97 9.30 1.88
CA PRO A 163 1.82 9.66 3.03
C PRO A 163 1.36 10.88 3.84
N SER A 164 0.73 11.87 3.20
CA SER A 164 0.20 13.05 3.90
C SER A 164 -1.09 12.75 4.67
N LEU A 165 -1.82 11.70 4.29
CA LEU A 165 -3.04 11.22 4.94
C LEU A 165 -2.75 10.12 5.98
N LEU A 166 -1.58 9.47 5.88
CA LEU A 166 -1.16 8.39 6.77
C LEU A 166 -1.17 8.76 8.26
N PRO A 167 -0.70 9.94 8.72
CA PRO A 167 -0.76 10.27 10.16
C PRO A 167 -2.17 10.23 10.74
N GLY A 168 -3.19 10.62 9.96
CA GLY A 168 -4.59 10.56 10.37
C GLY A 168 -5.15 9.13 10.39
N ILE A 169 -4.82 8.33 9.39
CA ILE A 169 -5.29 6.93 9.26
C ILE A 169 -4.57 6.02 10.27
N VAL A 170 -3.27 6.17 10.43
CA VAL A 170 -2.47 5.47 11.44
C VAL A 170 -2.91 5.89 12.82
N GLY A 171 -3.16 7.18 13.08
CA GLY A 171 -3.67 7.64 14.37
C GLY A 171 -4.99 6.96 14.76
N GLN A 172 -5.90 6.77 13.80
CA GLN A 172 -7.16 6.04 13.99
C GLN A 172 -6.94 4.52 14.12
N ALA A 173 -6.15 3.91 13.24
CA ALA A 173 -5.85 2.48 13.27
C ALA A 173 -5.12 2.09 14.55
N LEU A 174 -4.15 2.90 14.99
CA LEU A 174 -3.51 2.75 16.29
C LEU A 174 -4.56 2.93 17.38
N SER A 175 -5.40 3.97 17.38
CA SER A 175 -6.41 4.13 18.44
C SER A 175 -7.39 2.96 18.58
N ILE A 176 -7.63 2.23 17.48
CA ILE A 176 -8.49 1.04 17.45
C ILE A 176 -7.70 -0.19 17.91
N ALA A 177 -6.52 -0.46 17.34
CA ALA A 177 -5.65 -1.58 17.71
C ALA A 177 -5.10 -1.43 19.15
N SER A 178 -4.98 -0.19 19.61
CA SER A 178 -4.51 0.17 20.92
C SER A 178 -5.65 0.38 21.90
N ALA A 179 -6.94 0.22 21.58
CA ALA A 179 -7.98 0.35 22.59
C ALA A 179 -7.73 -0.54 23.83
N ASP A 180 -7.08 -1.70 23.65
CA ASP A 180 -6.60 -2.59 24.73
C ASP A 180 -5.20 -2.22 25.31
N ILE A 181 -4.32 -1.59 24.53
CA ILE A 181 -2.92 -1.31 24.93
C ILE A 181 -2.73 0.16 25.43
N SER A 182 -3.52 1.10 24.92
CA SER A 182 -3.33 2.56 25.03
C SER A 182 -4.04 3.24 26.19
N GLN A 183 -4.88 2.54 26.95
CA GLN A 183 -5.24 3.07 28.27
C GLN A 183 -4.01 3.16 29.20
N SER A 184 -2.89 2.49 28.86
CA SER A 184 -1.67 2.44 29.65
C SER A 184 -0.46 3.18 29.05
N LEU A 185 -0.52 3.67 27.80
CA LEU A 185 0.66 4.23 27.12
C LEU A 185 0.68 5.77 27.21
N PRO A 186 1.79 6.38 27.68
CA PRO A 186 1.97 7.83 27.69
C PRO A 186 1.92 8.46 26.29
N ALA A 187 1.49 9.73 26.20
CA ALA A 187 1.21 10.41 24.93
C ALA A 187 2.41 10.47 23.96
N GLY A 188 3.64 10.71 24.45
CA GLY A 188 4.82 10.76 23.56
C GLY A 188 5.24 9.41 23.00
N PHE A 189 4.75 8.31 23.60
CA PHE A 189 4.93 6.97 23.06
C PHE A 189 4.11 6.76 21.78
N LYS A 190 2.89 7.32 21.75
CA LYS A 190 2.00 7.28 20.58
C LYS A 190 2.61 8.01 19.38
N GLU A 191 3.21 9.17 19.59
CA GLU A 191 3.86 9.95 18.52
C GLU A 191 5.04 9.18 17.90
N SER A 192 5.88 8.56 18.74
CA SER A 192 7.02 7.76 18.28
C SER A 192 6.59 6.53 17.47
N ILE A 193 5.52 5.84 17.90
CA ILE A 193 4.96 4.72 17.13
C ILE A 193 4.40 5.21 15.80
N ILE A 194 3.65 6.32 15.78
CA ILE A 194 3.09 6.89 14.55
C ILE A 194 4.20 7.23 13.56
N GLU A 195 5.29 7.83 14.01
CA GLU A 195 6.44 8.16 13.16
C GLU A 195 7.07 6.90 12.56
N VAL A 196 7.34 5.90 13.39
CA VAL A 196 7.93 4.62 12.94
C VAL A 196 7.03 3.88 11.96
N VAL A 197 5.73 3.83 12.22
CA VAL A 197 4.74 3.21 11.32
C VAL A 197 4.63 4.00 10.01
N ASN A 198 4.69 5.33 10.06
CA ASN A 198 4.69 6.17 8.87
C ASN A 198 5.93 5.91 8.00
N ASP A 199 7.11 5.82 8.61
CA ASP A 199 8.34 5.52 7.90
C ASP A 199 8.36 4.11 7.31
N TRP A 200 7.85 3.13 8.04
CA TRP A 200 7.66 1.78 7.52
C TRP A 200 6.76 1.75 6.27
N MET A 201 5.63 2.47 6.26
CA MET A 201 4.74 2.52 5.10
C MET A 201 5.31 3.26 3.89
N LYS A 202 6.25 4.21 4.09
CA LYS A 202 6.90 4.90 2.97
C LYS A 202 7.67 3.92 2.07
N VAL A 203 8.17 2.81 2.60
CA VAL A 203 8.93 1.80 1.85
C VAL A 203 8.09 1.13 0.76
N PRO A 204 6.96 0.44 1.07
CA PRO A 204 6.12 -0.16 0.05
C PRO A 204 5.51 0.89 -0.89
N ILE A 205 5.16 2.08 -0.40
CA ILE A 205 4.66 3.19 -1.24
C ILE A 205 5.72 3.63 -2.26
N SER A 206 6.96 3.81 -1.84
CA SER A 206 8.07 4.18 -2.73
C SER A 206 8.31 3.12 -3.81
N ASN A 207 8.28 1.85 -3.43
CA ASN A 207 8.43 0.74 -4.38
C ASN A 207 7.29 0.70 -5.41
N LEU A 208 6.04 0.93 -4.99
CA LEU A 208 4.91 1.04 -5.91
C LEU A 208 5.03 2.25 -6.83
N ASN A 209 5.45 3.40 -6.30
CA ASN A 209 5.68 4.62 -7.08
C ASN A 209 6.72 4.41 -8.18
N LYS A 210 7.83 3.72 -7.88
CA LYS A 210 8.81 3.32 -8.91
C LYS A 210 8.16 2.44 -9.98
N LEU A 211 7.36 1.45 -9.58
CA LEU A 211 6.69 0.54 -10.51
C LEU A 211 5.67 1.28 -11.40
N PHE A 212 4.94 2.28 -10.86
CA PHE A 212 4.07 3.14 -11.64
C PHE A 212 4.84 3.96 -12.66
N ILE A 213 5.96 4.57 -12.28
CA ILE A 213 6.80 5.36 -13.18
C ILE A 213 7.34 4.46 -14.31
N TYR A 214 7.88 3.28 -14.00
CA TYR A 214 8.35 2.35 -15.01
C TYR A 214 7.23 1.88 -15.95
N SER A 215 6.05 1.58 -15.38
CA SER A 215 4.88 1.20 -16.16
C SER A 215 4.41 2.33 -17.08
N ALA A 216 4.41 3.57 -16.61
CA ALA A 216 4.05 4.75 -17.39
C ALA A 216 5.02 4.99 -18.55
N VAL A 217 6.34 4.94 -18.28
CA VAL A 217 7.38 5.13 -19.31
C VAL A 217 7.30 4.02 -20.36
N PHE A 218 7.27 2.75 -19.93
CA PHE A 218 7.16 1.61 -20.84
C PHE A 218 5.89 1.69 -21.69
N SER A 219 4.79 2.10 -21.07
CA SER A 219 3.52 2.22 -21.76
C SER A 219 3.49 3.37 -22.75
N LEU A 220 4.11 4.51 -22.42
CA LEU A 220 4.25 5.63 -23.34
C LEU A 220 5.01 5.20 -24.60
N LEU A 221 6.17 4.56 -24.43
CA LEU A 221 6.96 4.03 -25.55
C LEU A 221 6.16 3.04 -26.40
N SER A 222 5.48 2.09 -25.74
CA SER A 222 4.62 1.11 -26.41
C SER A 222 3.49 1.77 -27.19
N SER A 223 2.85 2.79 -26.61
CA SER A 223 1.76 3.53 -27.26
C SER A 223 2.24 4.26 -28.52
N ILE A 224 3.44 4.84 -28.50
CA ILE A 224 4.05 5.51 -29.66
C ILE A 224 4.31 4.49 -30.78
N ILE A 225 4.92 3.35 -30.44
CA ILE A 225 5.21 2.27 -31.41
C ILE A 225 3.91 1.78 -32.06
N PHE A 226 2.91 1.43 -31.25
CA PHE A 226 1.64 0.90 -31.77
C PHE A 226 0.81 1.95 -32.50
N TYR A 227 0.95 3.24 -32.17
CA TYR A 227 0.35 4.33 -32.94
C TYR A 227 0.89 4.37 -34.37
N PHE A 228 2.22 4.31 -34.54
CA PHE A 228 2.84 4.32 -35.88
C PHE A 228 2.52 3.05 -36.67
N LEU A 229 2.56 1.87 -36.03
CA LEU A 229 2.20 0.59 -36.68
C LEU A 229 0.74 0.59 -37.16
N LYS A 230 -0.18 1.12 -36.33
CA LYS A 230 -1.59 1.30 -36.70
C LYS A 230 -1.74 2.23 -37.91
N ARG A 231 -1.03 3.36 -37.92
CA ARG A 231 -1.10 4.36 -39.00
C ARG A 231 -0.56 3.82 -40.33
N LYS A 232 0.57 3.09 -40.31
CA LYS A 232 1.17 2.47 -41.51
C LYS A 232 0.23 1.46 -42.17
N LYS A 233 -0.46 0.63 -41.38
CA LYS A 233 -1.44 -0.34 -41.89
C LYS A 233 -2.62 0.31 -42.60
N HIS A 234 -3.15 1.41 -42.07
CA HIS A 234 -4.23 2.17 -42.71
C HIS A 234 -3.80 2.85 -44.01
N SER A 235 -2.58 3.38 -44.08
CA SER A 235 -2.03 3.97 -45.31
C SER A 235 -1.86 2.94 -46.43
N SER A 236 -1.47 1.70 -46.12
CA SER A 236 -1.35 0.62 -47.12
C SER A 236 -2.70 0.18 -47.70
N LYS A 237 -3.76 0.14 -46.88
CA LYS A 237 -5.12 -0.23 -47.33
C LYS A 237 -5.82 0.85 -48.15
N SER A 238 -5.33 2.09 -48.12
CA SER A 238 -5.89 3.20 -48.89
C SER A 238 -5.30 3.31 -50.30
N LYS A 239 -4.24 2.55 -50.61
CA LYS A 239 -3.54 2.57 -51.91
C LYS A 239 -3.80 1.33 -52.77
N SER A 240 -4.65 0.41 -52.30
CA SER A 240 -5.11 -0.79 -52.99
C SER A 240 -6.61 -0.73 -53.17
#